data_AF-A0A817JK12-F1
#
_entry.id   AF-A0A817JK12-F1
#
_cell.length_a   1.000
_cell.length_b   1.000
_cell.length_c   1.000
_cell.angle_alpha   90.00
_cell.angle_beta   90.00
_cell.angle_gamma   90.00
#
_symmetry.space_group_name_H-M   'P 1'
#
loop_
_entity.id
_entity.type
_entity.pdbx_description
1 polymer ?
#
loop_
_entity_poly.entity_id
_entity_poly.type
_entity_poly.pdbx_seq_one_letter_code
_entity_poly.pdbx_strand_id
1 'polypeptide(L)'
;MMSSYLVTIPKAELKLKTIKDFITGIFIDNSGSTSYQLASVGKDVLQAELSICQATQFDYVVLWNTSAKLCTNIETATPAGGTNPTCIFQNESTKNAFNKSDVIVFVTDGEIGNSSVTQFATYTKENLNKALVICIIVHNRLSTPSGINVSVVAPLMMASNVLCLFYDGKIFYILSSKGYISQFYKSSNDLTDYEKLNKLNINELFNEIKTYEDAKIPDGCIPIRDNTQELIAIDY
;
A
#
# COMPACT_ATOMS: atom_id res chain seq x y z
N MET A 1 -5.29 0.56 34.34
CA MET A 1 -4.29 -0.48 34.03
C MET A 1 -4.87 -1.34 32.92
N MET A 2 -4.41 -1.15 31.68
CA MET A 2 -4.71 -2.11 30.62
C MET A 2 -3.76 -3.30 30.82
N SER A 3 -4.32 -4.50 30.93
CA SER A 3 -3.56 -5.75 30.98
C SER A 3 -3.09 -6.06 29.56
N SER A 4 -1.79 -5.98 29.30
CA SER A 4 -1.22 -6.45 28.04
C SER A 4 -1.35 -7.98 27.99
N TYR A 5 -2.20 -8.50 27.11
CA TYR A 5 -2.29 -9.94 26.86
C TYR A 5 -1.30 -10.31 25.76
N LEU A 6 -0.34 -11.18 26.09
CA LEU A 6 0.46 -11.86 25.08
C LEU A 6 -0.42 -12.94 24.45
N VAL A 7 -0.76 -12.78 23.18
CA VAL A 7 -1.41 -13.84 22.40
C VAL A 7 -0.31 -14.59 21.66
N THR A 8 -0.08 -15.85 22.05
CA THR A 8 0.77 -16.77 21.29
C THR A 8 -0.08 -17.43 20.23
N ILE A 9 0.21 -17.17 18.96
CA ILE A 9 -0.44 -17.85 17.84
C ILE A 9 0.38 -19.13 17.52
N PRO A 10 -0.23 -20.33 17.58
CA PRO A 10 0.48 -21.58 17.32
C PRO A 10 1.09 -21.60 15.91
N LYS A 11 2.36 -21.98 15.81
CA LYS A 11 3.10 -22.10 14.54
C LYS A 11 2.40 -22.96 13.48
N ALA A 12 1.63 -23.95 13.91
CA ALA A 12 0.88 -24.85 13.01
C ALA A 12 -0.26 -24.15 12.24
N GLU A 13 -0.70 -22.97 12.70
CA GLU A 13 -1.78 -22.20 12.07
C GLU A 13 -1.27 -21.15 11.08
N LEU A 14 0.03 -20.85 11.11
CA LEU A 14 0.65 -19.80 10.27
C LEU A 14 1.14 -20.38 8.93
N LYS A 15 0.42 -20.08 7.85
CA LYS A 15 0.83 -20.44 6.49
C LYS A 15 1.54 -19.26 5.83
N LEU A 16 2.72 -19.51 5.27
CA LEU A 16 3.41 -18.54 4.41
C LEU A 16 2.92 -18.71 2.97
N LYS A 17 2.50 -17.60 2.36
CA LYS A 17 2.03 -17.52 0.98
C LYS A 17 2.81 -16.46 0.22
N THR A 18 3.01 -16.65 -1.08
CA THR A 18 3.52 -15.55 -1.91
C THR A 18 2.43 -14.50 -2.05
N ILE A 19 2.79 -13.24 -2.30
CA ILE A 19 1.81 -12.14 -2.34
C ILE A 19 0.72 -12.41 -3.38
N LYS A 20 1.05 -13.00 -4.52
CA LYS A 20 0.06 -13.39 -5.55
C LYS A 20 -0.92 -14.50 -5.15
N ASP A 21 -0.67 -15.23 -4.06
CA ASP A 21 -1.56 -16.30 -3.58
C ASP A 21 -2.64 -15.76 -2.61
N PHE A 22 -2.62 -14.46 -2.33
CA PHE A 22 -3.63 -13.75 -1.54
C PHE A 22 -4.72 -13.17 -2.43
N ILE A 23 -5.84 -12.77 -1.83
CA ILE A 23 -6.79 -11.90 -2.51
C ILE A 23 -6.17 -10.50 -2.58
N THR A 24 -5.88 -10.03 -3.78
CA THR A 24 -5.16 -8.78 -4.02
C THR A 24 -6.07 -7.70 -4.60
N GLY A 25 -5.98 -6.50 -4.04
CA GLY A 25 -6.71 -5.33 -4.54
C GLY A 25 -5.75 -4.19 -4.86
N ILE A 26 -5.83 -3.64 -6.07
CA ILE A 26 -5.12 -2.42 -6.45
C ILE A 26 -6.10 -1.24 -6.58
N PHE A 27 -5.75 -0.12 -5.95
CA PHE A 27 -6.55 1.10 -5.84
C PHE A 27 -5.75 2.24 -6.47
N ILE A 28 -6.10 2.59 -7.70
CA ILE A 28 -5.33 3.50 -8.54
C ILE A 28 -6.03 4.85 -8.57
N ASP A 29 -5.32 5.88 -8.15
CA ASP A 29 -5.72 7.26 -8.32
C ASP A 29 -5.87 7.55 -9.82
N ASN A 30 -7.01 8.07 -10.25
CA ASN A 30 -7.19 8.57 -11.61
C ASN A 30 -7.67 10.02 -11.58
N SER A 31 -7.27 10.78 -10.56
CA SER A 31 -7.56 12.20 -10.43
C SER A 31 -6.90 13.02 -11.55
N GLY A 32 -7.35 14.26 -11.75
CA GLY A 32 -6.82 15.11 -12.82
C GLY A 32 -5.32 15.38 -12.74
N SER A 33 -4.70 15.31 -11.55
CA SER A 33 -3.24 15.48 -11.39
C SER A 33 -2.46 14.41 -12.14
N THR A 34 -2.99 13.20 -12.25
CA THR A 34 -2.31 12.07 -12.92
C THR A 34 -2.10 12.25 -14.44
N SER A 35 -2.51 13.38 -15.01
CA SER A 35 -2.34 13.72 -16.43
C SER A 35 -0.97 14.31 -16.79
N TYR A 36 -0.14 14.70 -15.82
CA TYR A 36 1.20 15.24 -16.13
C TYR A 36 2.19 14.13 -16.49
N GLN A 37 3.22 14.47 -17.25
CA GLN A 37 4.23 13.52 -17.72
C GLN A 37 5.36 13.28 -16.72
N LEU A 38 5.72 12.01 -16.54
CA LEU A 38 6.94 11.59 -15.88
C LEU A 38 8.14 11.78 -16.81
N ALA A 39 9.05 12.66 -16.43
CA ALA A 39 10.23 13.03 -17.21
C ALA A 39 11.17 11.84 -17.49
N SER A 40 11.17 10.83 -16.62
CA SER A 40 12.02 9.64 -16.72
C SER A 40 11.62 8.69 -17.87
N VAL A 41 10.34 8.67 -18.26
CA VAL A 41 9.77 7.65 -19.15
C VAL A 41 8.85 8.21 -20.24
N GLY A 42 8.50 9.49 -20.19
CA GLY A 42 7.66 10.15 -21.20
C GLY A 42 6.21 9.66 -21.23
N LYS A 43 5.76 8.97 -20.17
CA LYS A 43 4.37 8.57 -19.95
C LYS A 43 3.72 9.54 -18.97
N ASP A 44 2.40 9.70 -19.05
CA ASP A 44 1.68 10.34 -17.95
C ASP A 44 1.72 9.47 -16.68
N VAL A 45 1.46 10.08 -15.53
CA VAL A 45 1.44 9.38 -14.25
C VAL A 45 0.46 8.22 -14.28
N LEU A 46 -0.77 8.44 -14.74
CA LEU A 46 -1.79 7.39 -14.75
C LEU A 46 -1.31 6.18 -15.57
N GLN A 47 -0.69 6.38 -16.72
CA GLN A 47 -0.10 5.32 -17.54
C GLN A 47 1.00 4.55 -16.79
N ALA A 48 1.81 5.25 -15.97
CA ALA A 48 2.80 4.61 -15.14
C ALA A 48 2.14 3.79 -14.01
N GLU A 49 1.09 4.31 -13.35
CA GLU A 49 0.31 3.61 -12.33
C GLU A 49 -0.39 2.37 -12.89
N LEU A 50 -1.04 2.49 -14.05
CA LEU A 50 -1.69 1.38 -14.74
C LEU A 50 -0.70 0.30 -15.20
N SER A 51 0.56 0.67 -15.50
CA SER A 51 1.58 -0.31 -15.85
C SER A 51 1.94 -1.24 -14.68
N ILE A 52 1.75 -0.79 -13.44
CA ILE A 52 1.89 -1.63 -12.23
C ILE A 52 0.80 -2.71 -12.24
N CYS A 53 -0.43 -2.33 -12.60
CA CYS A 53 -1.55 -3.26 -12.75
C CYS A 53 -1.35 -4.25 -13.91
N GLN A 54 -0.59 -3.91 -14.94
CA GLN A 54 -0.30 -4.82 -16.06
C GLN A 54 0.81 -5.82 -15.74
N ALA A 55 1.73 -5.47 -14.84
CA ALA A 55 2.84 -6.33 -14.42
C ALA A 55 2.38 -7.47 -13.49
N THR A 56 1.25 -7.31 -12.81
CA THR A 56 0.74 -8.23 -11.80
C THR A 56 -0.77 -8.45 -11.98
N GLN A 57 -1.23 -9.69 -11.85
CA GLN A 57 -2.67 -9.98 -11.85
C GLN A 57 -3.28 -9.62 -10.48
N PHE A 58 -4.32 -8.79 -10.47
CA PHE A 58 -5.07 -8.40 -9.27
C PHE A 58 -6.49 -8.95 -9.31
N ASP A 59 -7.04 -9.37 -8.16
CA ASP A 59 -8.42 -9.82 -8.04
C ASP A 59 -9.41 -8.65 -8.14
N TYR A 60 -9.03 -7.51 -7.58
CA TYR A 60 -9.79 -6.26 -7.67
C TYR A 60 -8.91 -5.13 -8.20
N VAL A 61 -9.43 -4.44 -9.21
CA VAL A 61 -8.86 -3.17 -9.69
C VAL A 61 -9.90 -2.09 -9.45
N VAL A 62 -9.54 -1.07 -8.68
CA VAL A 62 -10.40 0.08 -8.35
C VAL A 62 -9.73 1.33 -8.89
N LEU A 63 -10.47 2.10 -9.70
CA LEU A 63 -10.08 3.46 -10.04
C LEU A 63 -10.80 4.41 -9.10
N TRP A 64 -10.08 5.39 -8.56
CA TRP A 64 -10.66 6.36 -7.65
C TRP A 64 -10.16 7.78 -7.92
N ASN A 65 -11.07 8.74 -7.76
CA ASN A 65 -10.79 10.17 -7.79
C ASN A 65 -11.68 10.86 -6.73
N THR A 66 -12.67 11.63 -7.17
CA THR A 66 -13.79 12.10 -6.34
C THR A 66 -14.89 11.03 -6.21
N SER A 67 -14.83 10.00 -7.04
CA SER A 67 -15.69 8.81 -7.04
C SER A 67 -14.84 7.56 -7.21
N ALA A 68 -15.32 6.39 -6.79
CA ALA A 68 -14.62 5.12 -6.97
C ALA A 68 -15.48 4.11 -7.74
N LYS A 69 -14.84 3.32 -8.60
CA LYS A 69 -15.47 2.23 -9.35
C LYS A 69 -14.54 1.04 -9.53
N LEU A 70 -15.11 -0.16 -9.58
CA LEU A 70 -14.41 -1.34 -10.09
C LEU A 70 -14.06 -1.12 -11.56
N CYS A 71 -12.84 -1.49 -11.94
CA CYS A 71 -12.32 -1.39 -13.28
C CYS A 71 -12.19 -2.79 -13.88
N THR A 72 -12.97 -3.04 -14.94
CA THR A 72 -12.88 -4.28 -15.71
C THR A 72 -12.01 -4.13 -16.96
N ASN A 73 -11.78 -2.90 -17.41
CA ASN A 73 -10.89 -2.60 -18.52
C ASN A 73 -10.06 -1.33 -18.22
N ILE A 74 -8.79 -1.55 -17.86
CA ILE A 74 -7.83 -0.50 -17.51
C ILE A 74 -7.50 0.43 -18.67
N GLU A 75 -7.67 0.00 -19.93
CA GLU A 75 -7.38 0.82 -21.11
C GLU A 75 -8.35 2.00 -21.26
N THR A 76 -9.50 1.92 -20.57
CA THR A 76 -10.51 2.98 -20.56
C THR A 76 -10.30 4.00 -19.45
N ALA A 77 -9.28 3.82 -18.61
CA ALA A 77 -8.97 4.72 -17.52
C ALA A 77 -8.42 6.04 -18.07
N THR A 78 -8.97 7.15 -17.59
CA THR A 78 -8.52 8.50 -17.94
C THR A 78 -8.43 9.36 -16.68
N PRO A 79 -7.50 10.32 -16.61
CA PRO A 79 -7.45 11.30 -15.52
C PRO A 79 -8.74 12.13 -15.47
N ALA A 80 -9.33 12.30 -14.30
CA ALA A 80 -10.56 13.07 -14.11
C ALA A 80 -10.79 13.45 -12.64
N GLY A 81 -11.46 14.59 -12.39
CA GLY A 81 -11.90 14.98 -11.05
C GLY A 81 -10.74 15.37 -10.10
N GLY A 82 -11.07 15.49 -8.81
CA GLY A 82 -10.09 15.74 -7.73
C GLY A 82 -9.76 14.47 -6.94
N THR A 83 -8.90 14.62 -5.93
CA THR A 83 -8.37 13.51 -5.11
C THR A 83 -9.16 13.36 -3.81
N ASN A 84 -9.99 12.33 -3.69
CA ASN A 84 -10.73 12.03 -2.45
C ASN A 84 -10.81 10.51 -2.19
N PRO A 85 -9.86 9.92 -1.44
CA PRO A 85 -9.83 8.48 -1.21
C PRO A 85 -11.01 7.94 -0.39
N THR A 86 -11.75 8.81 0.32
CA THR A 86 -12.94 8.38 1.08
C THR A 86 -14.05 7.83 0.18
N CYS A 87 -14.07 8.20 -1.10
CA CYS A 87 -15.07 7.72 -2.05
C CYS A 87 -15.03 6.19 -2.24
N ILE A 88 -13.88 5.54 -1.97
CA ILE A 88 -13.72 4.09 -1.99
C ILE A 88 -14.70 3.41 -1.01
N PHE A 89 -14.97 4.04 0.14
CA PHE A 89 -15.82 3.50 1.21
C PHE A 89 -17.28 3.94 1.10
N GLN A 90 -17.57 4.90 0.22
CA GLN A 90 -18.94 5.37 -0.04
C GLN A 90 -19.66 4.52 -1.08
N ASN A 91 -18.90 3.82 -1.94
CA ASN A 91 -19.44 2.86 -2.89
C ASN A 91 -19.27 1.44 -2.34
N GLU A 92 -20.38 0.72 -2.17
CA GLU A 92 -20.38 -0.64 -1.60
C GLU A 92 -19.54 -1.64 -2.41
N SER A 93 -19.45 -1.51 -3.73
CA SER A 93 -18.64 -2.43 -4.54
C SER A 93 -17.14 -2.26 -4.28
N THR A 94 -16.66 -1.03 -4.20
CA THR A 94 -15.23 -0.72 -3.98
C THR A 94 -14.84 -0.91 -2.51
N LYS A 95 -15.76 -0.62 -1.59
CA LYS A 95 -15.62 -0.96 -0.17
C LYS A 95 -15.49 -2.46 0.03
N ASN A 96 -16.33 -3.25 -0.64
CA ASN A 96 -16.24 -4.71 -0.58
C ASN A 96 -14.93 -5.23 -1.17
N ALA A 97 -14.43 -4.65 -2.27
CA ALA A 97 -13.12 -4.97 -2.80
C ALA A 97 -12.00 -4.68 -1.77
N PHE A 98 -12.02 -3.50 -1.15
CA PHE A 98 -11.06 -3.13 -0.10
C PHE A 98 -11.11 -4.11 1.09
N ASN A 99 -12.32 -4.44 1.55
CA ASN A 99 -12.50 -5.30 2.71
C ASN A 99 -12.11 -6.75 2.44
N LYS A 100 -12.39 -7.28 1.24
CA LYS A 100 -12.05 -8.66 0.85
C LYS A 100 -10.60 -8.87 0.44
N SER A 101 -9.87 -7.80 0.10
CA SER A 101 -8.45 -7.91 -0.26
C SER A 101 -7.62 -8.16 0.99
N ASP A 102 -6.81 -9.21 1.00
CA ASP A 102 -5.83 -9.46 2.06
C ASP A 102 -4.57 -8.61 1.85
N VAL A 103 -4.24 -8.34 0.59
CA VAL A 103 -3.15 -7.43 0.19
C VAL A 103 -3.72 -6.25 -0.58
N ILE A 104 -3.37 -5.04 -0.14
CA ILE A 104 -3.81 -3.80 -0.77
C ILE A 104 -2.60 -3.12 -1.40
N VAL A 105 -2.72 -2.76 -2.68
CA VAL A 105 -1.81 -1.85 -3.38
C VAL A 105 -2.53 -0.53 -3.59
N PHE A 106 -2.06 0.53 -2.96
CA PHE A 106 -2.68 1.85 -3.04
C PHE A 106 -1.73 2.79 -3.79
N VAL A 107 -2.18 3.29 -4.94
CA VAL A 107 -1.35 4.05 -5.88
C VAL A 107 -1.90 5.46 -6.03
N THR A 108 -1.03 6.46 -6.00
CA THR A 108 -1.38 7.88 -6.13
C THR A 108 -0.17 8.72 -6.53
N ASP A 109 -0.42 9.88 -7.13
CA ASP A 109 0.58 10.96 -7.30
C ASP A 109 0.35 12.15 -6.39
N GLY A 110 -0.74 12.10 -5.62
CA GLY A 110 -1.39 13.29 -5.11
C GLY A 110 -1.16 13.60 -3.64
N GLU A 111 -1.62 14.79 -3.29
CA GLU A 111 -1.72 15.31 -1.94
C GLU A 111 -3.20 15.51 -1.58
N ILE A 112 -3.54 15.26 -0.33
CA ILE A 112 -4.84 15.61 0.25
C ILE A 112 -4.65 16.49 1.49
N GLY A 113 -5.60 17.40 1.69
CA GLY A 113 -5.59 18.27 2.87
C GLY A 113 -5.86 17.52 4.18
N ASN A 114 -5.42 18.10 5.30
CA ASN A 114 -5.51 17.49 6.64
C ASN A 114 -6.90 16.97 7.02
N SER A 115 -7.98 17.68 6.66
CA SER A 115 -9.35 17.23 6.94
C SER A 115 -9.68 15.92 6.20
N SER A 116 -9.20 15.78 4.97
CA SER A 116 -9.37 14.57 4.15
C SER A 116 -8.51 13.42 4.67
N VAL A 117 -7.30 13.70 5.18
CA VAL A 117 -6.45 12.70 5.85
C VAL A 117 -7.20 12.11 7.06
N THR A 118 -7.71 12.96 7.94
CA THR A 118 -8.45 12.54 9.15
C THR A 118 -9.71 11.76 8.79
N GLN A 119 -10.46 12.22 7.78
CA GLN A 119 -11.65 11.52 7.32
C GLN A 119 -11.30 10.15 6.74
N PHE A 120 -10.26 10.06 5.91
CA PHE A 120 -9.80 8.80 5.33
C PHE A 120 -9.33 7.82 6.41
N ALA A 121 -8.57 8.29 7.40
CA ALA A 121 -8.16 7.49 8.56
C ALA A 121 -9.36 6.90 9.34
N THR A 122 -10.46 7.65 9.43
CA THR A 122 -11.68 7.18 10.10
C THR A 122 -12.32 6.00 9.36
N TYR A 123 -12.28 5.98 8.02
CA TYR A 123 -12.82 4.88 7.21
C TYR A 123 -11.90 3.66 7.19
N THR A 124 -10.58 3.86 7.22
CA THR A 124 -9.61 2.77 7.09
C THR A 124 -9.35 2.06 8.41
N LYS A 125 -9.39 2.73 9.56
CA LYS A 125 -8.97 2.18 10.86
C LYS A 125 -9.49 0.76 11.18
N GLU A 126 -10.74 0.45 10.83
CA GLU A 126 -11.41 -0.83 11.12
C GLU A 126 -11.16 -1.91 10.04
N ASN A 127 -10.52 -1.53 8.93
CA ASN A 127 -10.34 -2.37 7.74
C ASN A 127 -8.86 -2.48 7.33
N LEU A 128 -7.91 -2.15 8.23
CA LEU A 128 -6.47 -2.23 7.97
C LEU A 128 -5.80 -3.50 8.53
N ASN A 129 -6.60 -4.44 9.07
CA ASN A 129 -6.13 -5.79 9.34
C ASN A 129 -5.98 -6.52 7.99
N LYS A 130 -4.77 -6.46 7.46
CA LYS A 130 -4.37 -6.91 6.12
C LYS A 130 -3.04 -7.61 6.23
N ALA A 131 -2.85 -8.67 5.45
CA ALA A 131 -1.57 -9.36 5.35
C ALA A 131 -0.44 -8.42 4.90
N LEU A 132 -0.73 -7.46 4.00
CA LEU A 132 0.21 -6.42 3.59
C LEU A 132 -0.53 -5.22 2.95
N VAL A 133 -0.10 -4.01 3.29
CA VAL A 133 -0.47 -2.79 2.56
C VAL A 133 0.74 -2.20 1.86
N ILE A 134 0.67 -2.04 0.55
CA ILE A 134 1.70 -1.47 -0.31
C ILE A 134 1.21 -0.10 -0.78
N CYS A 135 1.87 0.96 -0.33
CA CYS A 135 1.59 2.33 -0.74
C CYS A 135 2.60 2.73 -1.82
N ILE A 136 2.15 3.16 -2.99
CA ILE A 136 3.02 3.57 -4.10
C ILE A 136 2.71 5.01 -4.46
N ILE A 137 3.69 5.89 -4.27
CA ILE A 137 3.61 7.29 -4.69
C ILE A 137 4.32 7.42 -6.03
N VAL A 138 3.58 7.78 -7.07
CA VAL A 138 4.10 7.93 -8.43
C VAL A 138 4.32 9.41 -8.71
N HIS A 139 5.57 9.83 -8.91
CA HIS A 139 5.85 11.23 -9.19
C HIS A 139 7.19 11.42 -9.90
N ASN A 140 7.37 12.57 -10.55
CA ASN A 140 8.70 13.04 -10.93
C ASN A 140 9.60 13.15 -9.70
N ARG A 141 10.89 12.78 -9.84
CA ARG A 141 11.86 12.99 -8.76
C ARG A 141 11.88 14.45 -8.34
N LEU A 142 11.68 14.66 -7.05
CA LEU A 142 11.94 15.94 -6.40
C LEU A 142 13.45 16.10 -6.18
N SER A 143 13.87 17.22 -5.61
CA SER A 143 15.29 17.43 -5.23
C SER A 143 15.79 16.37 -4.26
N THR A 144 14.96 15.97 -3.29
CA THR A 144 15.27 14.93 -2.31
C THR A 144 14.04 14.07 -2.01
N PRO A 145 14.21 12.83 -1.53
CA PRO A 145 13.10 12.01 -1.05
C PRO A 145 12.32 12.64 0.10
N SER A 146 12.96 13.45 0.95
CA SER A 146 12.29 14.10 2.10
C SER A 146 11.19 15.09 1.71
N GLY A 147 11.14 15.53 0.45
CA GLY A 147 10.10 16.42 -0.07
C GLY A 147 8.83 15.70 -0.54
N ILE A 148 8.82 14.38 -0.57
CA ILE A 148 7.68 13.60 -1.07
C ILE A 148 6.49 13.76 -0.13
N ASN A 149 5.35 14.21 -0.67
CA ASN A 149 4.11 14.27 0.08
C ASN A 149 3.49 12.87 0.22
N VAL A 150 3.24 12.44 1.45
CA VAL A 150 2.69 11.11 1.77
C VAL A 150 1.26 11.21 2.34
N SER A 151 0.61 12.37 2.27
CA SER A 151 -0.68 12.64 2.95
C SER A 151 -1.79 11.67 2.57
N VAL A 152 -1.88 11.28 1.29
CA VAL A 152 -2.87 10.31 0.81
C VAL A 152 -2.67 8.94 1.46
N VAL A 153 -1.42 8.50 1.58
CA VAL A 153 -1.10 7.15 2.06
C VAL A 153 -0.90 7.10 3.58
N ALA A 154 -0.73 8.24 4.24
CA ALA A 154 -0.49 8.33 5.68
C ALA A 154 -1.55 7.57 6.53
N PRO A 155 -2.86 7.64 6.23
CA PRO A 155 -3.86 6.82 6.92
C PRO A 155 -3.64 5.31 6.81
N LEU A 156 -3.09 4.82 5.70
CA LEU A 156 -2.83 3.41 5.46
C LEU A 156 -1.58 2.92 6.21
N MET A 157 -0.67 3.83 6.57
CA MET A 157 0.52 3.54 7.36
C MET A 157 0.19 3.03 8.78
N MET A 158 -1.07 3.09 9.21
CA MET A 158 -1.51 2.52 10.48
C MET A 158 -1.56 0.98 10.46
N ALA A 159 -1.68 0.33 9.30
CA ALA A 159 -1.72 -1.14 9.20
C ALA A 159 -0.45 -1.79 9.78
N SER A 160 -0.54 -3.03 10.29
CA SER A 160 0.59 -3.66 10.99
C SER A 160 1.77 -4.02 10.07
N ASN A 161 1.49 -4.30 8.80
CA ASN A 161 2.51 -4.67 7.80
C ASN A 161 2.39 -3.77 6.57
N VAL A 162 3.37 -2.88 6.37
CA VAL A 162 3.29 -1.80 5.36
C VAL A 162 4.59 -1.65 4.61
N LEU A 163 4.49 -1.46 3.29
CA LEU A 163 5.60 -1.07 2.42
C LEU A 163 5.23 0.20 1.68
N CYS A 164 5.96 1.28 1.91
CA CYS A 164 5.76 2.57 1.24
C CYS A 164 6.87 2.81 0.23
N LEU A 165 6.48 3.00 -1.02
CA LEU A 165 7.34 3.11 -2.18
C LEU A 165 7.15 4.46 -2.87
N PHE A 166 8.24 4.96 -3.43
CA PHE A 166 8.23 6.02 -4.43
C PHE A 166 8.58 5.41 -5.78
N TYR A 167 7.81 5.72 -6.82
CA TYR A 167 8.05 5.26 -8.18
C TYR A 167 8.21 6.44 -9.11
N ASP A 168 9.39 6.57 -9.72
CA ASP A 168 9.67 7.66 -10.66
C ASP A 168 9.25 7.35 -12.10
N GLY A 169 8.51 6.26 -12.33
CA GLY A 169 8.22 5.73 -13.68
C GLY A 169 9.24 4.70 -14.17
N LYS A 170 10.40 4.56 -13.51
CA LYS A 170 11.44 3.61 -13.88
C LYS A 170 11.88 2.72 -12.72
N ILE A 171 12.08 3.29 -11.54
CA ILE A 171 12.65 2.63 -10.37
C ILE A 171 11.69 2.79 -9.18
N PHE A 172 11.44 1.68 -8.48
CA PHE A 172 10.78 1.70 -7.19
C PHE A 172 11.83 1.90 -6.09
N TYR A 173 11.64 2.95 -5.30
CA TYR A 173 12.45 3.32 -4.15
C TYR A 173 11.68 3.03 -2.87
N ILE A 174 12.31 2.39 -1.90
CA ILE A 174 11.70 2.12 -0.60
C ILE A 174 11.82 3.37 0.27
N LEU A 175 10.69 4.02 0.54
CA LEU A 175 10.62 5.16 1.46
C LEU A 175 10.52 4.69 2.91
N SER A 176 9.65 3.72 3.17
CA SER A 176 9.40 3.20 4.52
C SER A 176 8.92 1.76 4.47
N SER A 177 9.20 1.01 5.53
CA SER A 177 8.77 -0.36 5.71
C SER A 177 8.44 -0.60 7.18
N LYS A 178 7.33 -1.28 7.48
CA LYS A 178 6.89 -1.57 8.83
C LYS A 178 6.34 -3.00 8.91
N GLY A 179 6.59 -3.68 10.03
CA GLY A 179 6.11 -5.05 10.26
C GLY A 179 7.01 -6.10 9.59
N TYR A 180 6.45 -7.29 9.34
CA TYR A 180 7.18 -8.44 8.82
C TYR A 180 7.89 -8.17 7.49
N ILE A 181 7.32 -7.33 6.62
CA ILE A 181 7.88 -6.99 5.31
C ILE A 181 9.25 -6.28 5.40
N SER A 182 9.53 -5.60 6.53
CA SER A 182 10.76 -4.84 6.75
C SER A 182 12.03 -5.71 6.84
N GLN A 183 11.90 -7.01 7.07
CA GLN A 183 13.04 -7.93 7.06
C GLN A 183 13.58 -8.15 5.64
N PHE A 184 12.73 -8.02 4.62
CA PHE A 184 13.08 -8.17 3.21
C PHE A 184 13.42 -6.82 2.60
N TYR A 185 12.65 -5.79 2.95
CA TYR A 185 12.77 -4.45 2.40
C TYR A 185 13.03 -3.44 3.50
N LYS A 186 14.30 -3.17 3.79
CA LYS A 186 14.69 -2.20 4.82
C LYS A 186 14.52 -0.77 4.30
N SER A 187 13.94 0.10 5.12
CA SER A 187 13.96 1.55 4.87
C SER A 187 15.33 2.16 5.17
N SER A 188 15.72 3.18 4.42
CA SER A 188 16.85 4.03 4.74
C SER A 188 16.41 5.14 5.70
N ASN A 189 17.26 5.50 6.66
CA ASN A 189 17.03 6.67 7.50
C ASN A 189 17.53 7.97 6.85
N ASP A 190 18.23 7.85 5.72
CA ASP A 190 18.80 8.99 5.00
C ASP A 190 17.97 9.30 3.76
N LEU A 191 17.08 10.30 3.91
CA LEU A 191 16.20 10.80 2.86
C LEU A 191 16.77 12.02 2.13
N THR A 192 18.09 12.25 2.20
CA THR A 192 18.75 13.38 1.52
C THR A 192 19.00 13.12 0.04
N ASP A 193 19.04 11.87 -0.39
CA ASP A 193 19.30 11.48 -1.78
C ASP A 193 18.62 10.14 -2.12
N TYR A 194 18.06 10.02 -3.32
CA TYR A 194 17.44 8.80 -3.83
C TYR A 194 18.43 7.65 -3.96
N GLU A 195 19.71 7.91 -4.22
CA GLU A 195 20.71 6.84 -4.37
C GLU A 195 21.08 6.17 -3.04
N LYS A 196 20.70 6.78 -1.91
CA LYS A 196 20.82 6.18 -0.57
C LYS A 196 19.61 5.32 -0.18
N LEU A 197 18.56 5.33 -0.99
CA LEU A 197 17.38 4.50 -0.76
C LEU A 197 17.58 3.12 -1.38
N ASN A 198 17.04 2.11 -0.71
CA ASN A 198 16.97 0.77 -1.28
C ASN A 198 15.99 0.75 -2.45
N LYS A 199 16.33 -0.02 -3.48
CA LYS A 199 15.53 -0.19 -4.70
C LYS A 199 14.80 -1.52 -4.64
N LEU A 200 13.61 -1.58 -5.21
CA LEU A 200 12.77 -2.77 -5.23
C LEU A 200 12.46 -3.21 -6.66
N ASN A 201 12.44 -4.52 -6.87
CA ASN A 201 11.86 -5.13 -8.07
C ASN A 201 10.43 -5.57 -7.76
N ILE A 202 9.44 -4.99 -8.45
CA ILE A 202 8.03 -5.26 -8.18
C ILE A 202 7.65 -6.71 -8.49
N ASN A 203 8.29 -7.33 -9.49
CA ASN A 203 8.02 -8.72 -9.83
C ASN A 203 8.51 -9.69 -8.75
N GLU A 204 9.66 -9.40 -8.14
CA GLU A 204 10.19 -10.17 -7.01
C GLU A 204 9.26 -10.06 -5.81
N LEU A 205 8.78 -8.84 -5.50
CA LEU A 205 7.80 -8.61 -4.43
C LEU A 205 6.59 -9.55 -4.58
N PHE A 206 5.97 -9.58 -5.76
CA PHE A 206 4.76 -10.37 -5.95
C PHE A 206 4.99 -11.88 -6.06
N ASN A 207 6.11 -12.32 -6.65
CA ASN A 207 6.32 -13.73 -6.99
C ASN A 207 7.17 -14.51 -5.98
N GLU A 208 8.06 -13.84 -5.25
CA GLU A 208 9.09 -14.50 -4.44
C GLU A 208 8.90 -14.24 -2.95
N ILE A 209 8.48 -13.03 -2.58
CA ILE A 209 8.30 -12.67 -1.18
C ILE A 209 7.08 -13.37 -0.61
N LYS A 210 7.29 -14.01 0.54
CA LYS A 210 6.26 -14.69 1.30
C LYS A 210 5.91 -13.90 2.55
N THR A 211 4.63 -13.74 2.81
CA THR A 211 4.10 -13.20 4.07
C THR A 211 3.12 -14.18 4.70
N TYR A 212 2.76 -13.96 5.96
CA TYR A 212 1.82 -14.82 6.67
C TYR A 212 0.39 -14.58 6.16
N GLU A 213 -0.32 -15.67 5.87
CA GLU A 213 -1.77 -15.67 5.74
C GLU A 213 -2.36 -15.15 7.04
N ASP A 214 -3.31 -14.21 6.94
CA ASP A 214 -3.93 -13.52 8.08
C ASP A 214 -4.40 -14.53 9.14
N ALA A 215 -3.55 -14.81 10.12
CA ALA A 215 -3.98 -15.39 11.38
C ALA A 215 -4.53 -14.25 12.20
N LYS A 216 -5.68 -13.67 11.77
CA LYS A 216 -6.39 -12.51 12.34
C LYS A 216 -5.70 -11.99 13.60
N ILE A 217 -4.62 -11.24 13.40
CA ILE A 217 -3.85 -10.71 14.51
C ILE A 217 -4.79 -9.67 15.12
N PRO A 218 -5.09 -9.71 16.44
CA PRO A 218 -5.99 -8.75 17.04
C PRO A 218 -5.56 -7.32 16.70
N ASP A 219 -6.53 -6.42 16.50
CA ASP A 219 -6.21 -5.01 16.26
C ASP A 219 -5.31 -4.49 17.39
N GLY A 220 -4.31 -3.68 17.05
CA GLY A 220 -3.32 -3.23 18.03
C GLY A 220 -2.23 -4.26 18.35
N CYS A 221 -2.13 -5.38 17.61
CA CYS A 221 -1.02 -6.33 17.78
C CYS A 221 0.05 -6.22 16.68
N ILE A 222 1.33 -6.25 17.08
CA ILE A 222 2.48 -6.41 16.16
C ILE A 222 2.96 -7.86 16.20
N PRO A 223 3.10 -8.55 15.06
CA PRO A 223 3.79 -9.83 15.02
C PRO A 223 5.29 -9.64 15.32
N ILE A 224 5.78 -10.16 16.44
CA ILE A 224 7.21 -10.25 16.73
C ILE A 224 7.67 -11.69 16.51
N ARG A 225 8.75 -11.87 15.74
CA ARG A 225 9.50 -13.13 15.72
C ARG A 225 10.41 -13.17 16.92
N ASP A 226 10.22 -14.15 17.80
CA ASP A 226 11.23 -14.50 18.77
C ASP A 226 12.28 -15.46 18.15
N ASN A 227 13.30 -15.80 18.94
CA ASN A 227 14.37 -16.71 18.53
C ASN A 227 13.89 -18.16 18.32
N THR A 228 12.62 -18.46 18.61
CA THR A 228 11.99 -19.78 18.46
C THR A 228 11.01 -19.85 17.28
N GLN A 229 10.85 -18.76 16.52
CA GLN A 229 9.92 -18.61 15.40
C GLN A 229 8.44 -18.57 15.81
N GLU A 230 8.13 -18.21 17.06
CA GLU A 230 6.77 -17.90 17.49
C GLU A 230 6.40 -16.47 17.10
N LEU A 231 5.13 -16.28 16.74
CA LEU A 231 4.57 -14.97 16.42
C LEU A 231 3.85 -14.47 17.67
N ILE A 232 4.49 -13.51 18.34
CA ILE A 232 3.93 -12.88 19.54
C ILE A 232 3.11 -11.69 19.06
N ALA A 233 1.82 -11.67 19.39
CA ALA A 233 0.96 -10.50 19.22
C ALA A 233 1.07 -9.66 20.50
N ILE A 234 1.60 -8.43 20.41
CA ILE A 234 1.64 -7.48 21.53
C ILE A 234 0.59 -6.39 21.30
N ASP A 235 -0.46 -6.39 22.12
CA ASP A 235 -1.47 -5.32 22.23
C ASP A 235 -0.83 -4.04 22.80
N TYR A 236 -0.92 -2.91 22.10
CA TYR A 236 -0.34 -1.61 22.50
C TYR A 236 -1.39 -0.51 22.76
#